data_AF-A0A962A3A8-F1
#
_entry.id   AF-A0A962A3A8-F1
#
_cell.length_a   1.000
_cell.length_b   1.000
_cell.length_c   1.000
_cell.angle_alpha   90.00
_cell.angle_beta   90.00
_cell.angle_gamma   90.00
#
_symmetry.space_group_name_H-M   'P 1'
#
loop_
_entity.id
_entity.type
_entity.pdbx_description
1 polymer ?
#
loop_
_entity_poly.entity_id
_entity_poly.type
_entity_poly.pdbx_seq_one_letter_code
_entity_poly.pdbx_strand_id
1 'polypeptide(L)'
;MNPPDFGHYSIWDEVYGDKGMDQISDFVILTDGSVVMGGAYTSDEEDNTYKPLLVHITPQGKILWEVREKSDFFKTVDHIVETEDGYAVLGEIEDPKRGDGIYLAHYTKDGQKKNQKTFFEPGGNLDGKALVKLPGGAGYMIAAQYNPENLSLQYGIIYKVTKSGARLMRRAYTPGMQTVFNNFQDMGDGTYMLSGQLRLEDGRRAGWLVKLDQEAAIMWQKTYARGSFSALRSVAPFEKGGYLLGGEARPSGGGRSAGWALKIDDTGNVEWQRYYVGKHAYVVRDVLAYEDGRSVALLDGMPQKLEDRAHIRLLDYTPRGYLMSVEDYSESQGAHAFTLKRGPKGERVFAGYAQTRLSAAMTPEEVPVSAFDAWLVAAVALEPYKDPCLPREFFME
;
A
#
# COMPACT_ATOMS: atom_id res chain seq x y z
N MET A 1 14.77 -23.03 -6.90
CA MET A 1 14.81 -21.57 -7.03
C MET A 1 15.63 -21.02 -5.87
N ASN A 2 16.37 -19.94 -6.09
CA ASN A 2 17.10 -19.28 -4.99
C ASN A 2 16.13 -18.35 -4.26
N PRO A 3 16.32 -18.12 -2.95
CA PRO A 3 15.59 -17.07 -2.25
C PRO A 3 15.82 -15.72 -2.94
N PRO A 4 14.93 -14.74 -2.71
CA PRO A 4 15.20 -13.35 -3.03
C PRO A 4 16.65 -12.93 -2.70
N ASP A 5 17.32 -12.25 -3.63
CA ASP A 5 18.72 -11.81 -3.53
C ASP A 5 18.79 -10.29 -3.71
N PHE A 6 18.60 -9.59 -2.60
CA PHE A 6 18.55 -8.14 -2.52
C PHE A 6 19.97 -7.53 -2.59
N GLY A 7 20.61 -7.63 -3.76
CA GLY A 7 22.04 -7.33 -4.00
C GLY A 7 22.52 -5.86 -3.84
N HIS A 8 21.90 -5.06 -2.98
CA HIS A 8 22.25 -3.66 -2.69
C HIS A 8 22.29 -3.38 -1.16
N TYR A 9 22.55 -2.14 -0.75
CA TYR A 9 22.73 -1.71 0.66
C TYR A 9 21.44 -1.86 1.51
N SER A 10 21.02 -3.09 1.83
CA SER A 10 20.06 -3.38 2.89
C SER A 10 20.78 -3.43 4.24
N ILE A 11 20.10 -2.97 5.29
CA ILE A 11 20.52 -3.13 6.68
C ILE A 11 20.20 -4.56 7.13
N TRP A 12 19.06 -5.08 6.65
CA TRP A 12 18.67 -6.48 6.77
C TRP A 12 17.52 -6.77 5.79
N ASP A 13 17.36 -8.05 5.49
CA ASP A 13 16.30 -8.63 4.69
C ASP A 13 15.90 -9.98 5.29
N GLU A 14 14.61 -10.29 5.25
CA GLU A 14 14.08 -11.58 5.70
C GLU A 14 13.04 -12.09 4.72
N VAL A 15 12.99 -13.42 4.58
CA VAL A 15 11.94 -14.13 3.84
C VAL A 15 11.17 -14.98 4.85
N TYR A 16 9.85 -14.81 4.87
CA TYR A 16 8.95 -15.49 5.78
C TYR A 16 7.98 -16.37 4.98
N GLY A 17 8.00 -17.67 5.25
CA GLY A 17 7.07 -18.63 4.64
C GLY A 17 7.11 -20.04 5.24
N ASP A 18 5.97 -20.72 5.24
CA ASP A 18 5.79 -22.15 5.54
C ASP A 18 5.51 -22.93 4.24
N LYS A 19 4.95 -24.14 4.30
CA LYS A 19 4.62 -24.98 3.14
C LYS A 19 3.62 -24.33 2.18
N GLY A 20 2.68 -23.53 2.68
CA GLY A 20 1.72 -22.81 1.84
C GLY A 20 2.26 -21.50 1.30
N MET A 21 1.35 -20.66 0.80
CA MET A 21 1.66 -19.25 0.53
C MET A 21 1.62 -18.48 1.84
N ASP A 22 2.53 -17.53 2.02
CA ASP A 22 2.47 -16.50 3.06
C ASP A 22 2.71 -15.14 2.38
N GLN A 23 1.72 -14.26 2.44
CA GLN A 23 1.76 -12.92 1.84
C GLN A 23 1.60 -11.89 2.95
N ILE A 24 2.35 -10.79 2.86
CA ILE A 24 2.20 -9.62 3.71
C ILE A 24 1.60 -8.49 2.87
N SER A 25 0.55 -7.86 3.40
CA SER A 25 -0.12 -6.72 2.76
C SER A 25 0.30 -5.40 3.38
N ASP A 26 0.53 -5.37 4.70
CA ASP A 26 0.88 -4.15 5.44
C ASP A 26 1.63 -4.49 6.75
N PHE A 27 2.33 -3.51 7.32
CA PHE A 27 3.10 -3.70 8.56
C PHE A 27 3.22 -2.42 9.39
N VAL A 28 3.50 -2.54 10.69
CA VAL A 28 3.85 -1.42 11.57
C VAL A 28 5.24 -1.64 12.14
N ILE A 29 6.04 -0.56 12.19
CA ILE A 29 7.36 -0.55 12.82
C ILE A 29 7.20 0.06 14.21
N LEU A 30 7.60 -0.67 15.24
CA LEU A 30 7.51 -0.21 16.63
C LEU A 30 8.72 0.65 17.00
N THR A 31 8.60 1.35 18.13
CA THR A 31 9.65 2.26 18.64
C THR A 31 10.98 1.57 18.96
N ASP A 32 10.96 0.28 19.31
CA ASP A 32 12.16 -0.53 19.52
C ASP A 32 12.74 -1.11 18.21
N GLY A 33 12.12 -0.80 17.08
CA GLY A 33 12.48 -1.27 15.74
C GLY A 33 11.93 -2.65 15.37
N SER A 34 11.20 -3.32 16.26
CA SER A 34 10.49 -4.55 15.91
C SER A 34 9.37 -4.25 14.92
N VAL A 35 8.89 -5.28 14.20
CA VAL A 35 7.88 -5.11 13.15
C VAL A 35 6.73 -6.08 13.36
N VAL A 36 5.50 -5.58 13.29
CA VAL A 36 4.28 -6.40 13.24
C VAL A 36 3.68 -6.32 11.85
N MET A 37 3.57 -7.47 11.20
CA MET A 37 3.14 -7.62 9.82
C MET A 37 1.76 -8.28 9.80
N GLY A 38 0.92 -7.84 8.88
CA GLY A 38 -0.40 -8.40 8.62
C GLY A 38 -0.50 -8.86 7.17
N GLY A 39 -1.14 -10.00 6.97
CA GLY A 39 -1.33 -10.56 5.64
C GLY A 39 -2.21 -11.80 5.64
N ALA A 40 -1.86 -12.75 4.78
CA ALA A 40 -2.60 -14.00 4.63
C ALA A 40 -1.67 -15.20 4.42
N TYR A 41 -2.17 -16.38 4.75
CA TYR A 41 -1.50 -17.64 4.50
C TYR A 41 -2.46 -18.70 3.94
N THR A 42 -1.91 -19.74 3.32
CA THR A 42 -2.63 -20.98 2.96
C THR A 42 -2.04 -22.17 3.72
N SER A 43 -2.78 -23.26 3.92
CA SER A 43 -2.26 -24.40 4.70
C SER A 43 -1.13 -25.14 4.01
N ASP A 44 -1.13 -25.14 2.68
CA ASP A 44 -0.19 -25.83 1.82
C ASP A 44 -0.26 -25.23 0.40
N GLU A 45 0.58 -25.74 -0.50
CA GLU A 45 0.69 -25.23 -1.86
C GLU A 45 -0.59 -25.43 -2.68
N GLU A 46 -1.44 -26.41 -2.36
CA GLU A 46 -2.68 -26.72 -3.08
C GLU A 46 -3.91 -25.99 -2.49
N ASP A 47 -3.84 -25.56 -1.23
CA ASP A 47 -4.87 -24.76 -0.57
C ASP A 47 -4.95 -23.36 -1.18
N ASN A 48 -6.10 -23.05 -1.79
CA ASN A 48 -6.41 -21.72 -2.33
C ASN A 48 -7.26 -20.89 -1.37
N THR A 49 -7.41 -21.33 -0.11
CA THR A 49 -8.20 -20.65 0.91
C THR A 49 -7.31 -19.81 1.80
N TYR A 50 -7.22 -18.52 1.47
CA TYR A 50 -6.50 -17.56 2.30
C TYR A 50 -7.10 -17.47 3.70
N LYS A 51 -6.21 -17.43 4.69
CA LYS A 51 -6.51 -17.25 6.10
C LYS A 51 -5.62 -16.12 6.64
N PRO A 52 -6.09 -15.32 7.59
CA PRO A 52 -5.36 -14.16 8.08
C PRO A 52 -4.10 -14.58 8.85
N LEU A 53 -3.04 -13.82 8.65
CA LEU A 53 -1.75 -13.98 9.31
C LEU A 53 -1.36 -12.67 9.98
N LEU A 54 -0.90 -12.74 11.23
CA LEU A 54 -0.11 -11.69 11.86
C LEU A 54 1.21 -12.26 12.39
N VAL A 55 2.30 -11.54 12.18
CA VAL A 55 3.64 -11.96 12.64
C VAL A 55 4.33 -10.77 13.29
N HIS A 56 4.89 -10.97 14.48
CA HIS A 56 5.76 -10.00 15.12
C HIS A 56 7.19 -10.50 15.15
N ILE A 57 8.11 -9.73 14.60
CA ILE A 57 9.53 -10.05 14.49
C ILE A 57 10.40 -9.00 15.18
N THR A 58 11.56 -9.41 15.67
CA THR A 58 12.61 -8.49 16.14
C THR A 58 13.23 -7.72 14.96
N PRO A 59 14.03 -6.67 15.21
CA PRO A 59 14.81 -6.00 14.15
C PRO A 59 15.83 -6.92 13.46
N GLN A 60 16.05 -8.14 13.96
CA GLN A 60 16.94 -9.15 13.38
C GLN A 60 16.14 -10.32 12.78
N GLY A 61 14.86 -10.14 12.48
CA GLY A 61 14.04 -11.16 11.82
C GLY A 61 13.52 -12.29 12.70
N LYS A 62 13.90 -12.34 13.99
CA LYS A 62 13.43 -13.43 14.87
C LYS A 62 11.94 -13.25 15.18
N ILE A 63 11.15 -14.29 14.92
CA ILE A 63 9.73 -14.33 15.31
C ILE A 63 9.61 -14.28 16.85
N LEU A 64 8.88 -13.29 17.34
CA LEU A 64 8.48 -13.13 18.73
C LEU A 64 7.15 -13.83 19.00
N TRP A 65 6.17 -13.65 18.12
CA TRP A 65 4.91 -14.38 18.11
C TRP A 65 4.28 -14.37 16.71
N GLU A 66 3.34 -15.28 16.51
CA GLU A 66 2.61 -15.48 15.27
C GLU A 66 1.16 -15.84 15.55
N VAL A 67 0.25 -15.29 14.74
CA VAL A 67 -1.18 -15.55 14.79
C VAL A 67 -1.63 -16.05 13.42
N ARG A 68 -1.93 -17.35 13.36
CA ARG A 68 -2.57 -18.00 12.21
C ARG A 68 -4.02 -18.29 12.55
N GLU A 69 -4.94 -17.43 12.10
CA GLU A 69 -6.34 -17.67 12.46
C GLU A 69 -7.00 -18.69 11.57
N LYS A 70 -7.64 -19.66 12.22
CA LYS A 70 -8.50 -20.62 11.55
C LYS A 70 -9.91 -20.02 11.48
N SER A 71 -10.19 -19.31 10.40
CA SER A 71 -11.52 -18.80 10.09
C SER A 71 -11.96 -19.28 8.72
N ASP A 72 -13.22 -19.70 8.62
CA ASP A 72 -13.82 -20.05 7.33
C ASP A 72 -14.18 -18.80 6.51
N PHE A 73 -14.32 -17.64 7.17
CA PHE A 73 -14.86 -16.41 6.59
C PHE A 73 -13.86 -15.27 6.53
N PHE A 74 -13.05 -15.05 7.57
CA PHE A 74 -12.01 -14.01 7.57
C PHE A 74 -10.80 -14.52 6.77
N LYS A 75 -10.40 -13.80 5.72
CA LYS A 75 -9.46 -14.31 4.70
C LYS A 75 -8.09 -13.68 4.78
N THR A 76 -8.01 -12.36 4.91
CA THR A 76 -6.76 -11.61 4.80
C THR A 76 -6.69 -10.52 5.86
N VAL A 77 -5.49 -10.09 6.22
CA VAL A 77 -5.25 -8.77 6.82
C VAL A 77 -4.65 -7.89 5.73
N ASP A 78 -5.33 -6.80 5.39
CA ASP A 78 -4.91 -5.87 4.32
C ASP A 78 -4.25 -4.61 4.87
N HIS A 79 -4.65 -4.19 6.08
CA HIS A 79 -4.08 -3.01 6.74
C HIS A 79 -3.91 -3.26 8.23
N ILE A 80 -2.85 -2.69 8.82
CA ILE A 80 -2.58 -2.77 10.25
C ILE A 80 -2.13 -1.42 10.80
N VAL A 81 -2.68 -1.04 11.95
CA VAL A 81 -2.27 0.15 12.70
C VAL A 81 -2.00 -0.20 14.16
N GLU A 82 -0.94 0.39 14.72
CA GLU A 82 -0.62 0.27 16.15
C GLU A 82 -1.60 1.08 16.99
N THR A 83 -2.14 0.47 18.05
CA THR A 83 -2.95 1.11 19.08
C THR A 83 -2.21 1.14 20.41
N GLU A 84 -2.70 1.95 21.35
CA GLU A 84 -2.11 2.04 22.70
C GLU A 84 -1.98 0.66 23.39
N ASP A 85 -2.95 -0.21 23.13
CA ASP A 85 -3.15 -1.51 23.78
C ASP A 85 -2.89 -2.72 22.87
N GLY A 86 -2.32 -2.50 21.68
CA GLY A 86 -2.00 -3.55 20.70
C GLY A 86 -2.13 -3.07 19.25
N TYR A 87 -2.98 -3.72 18.47
CA TYR A 87 -3.11 -3.49 17.03
C TYR A 87 -4.58 -3.51 16.61
N ALA A 88 -4.93 -2.68 15.63
CA ALA A 88 -6.17 -2.80 14.88
C ALA A 88 -5.84 -3.18 13.44
N VAL A 89 -6.59 -4.14 12.91
CA VAL A 89 -6.42 -4.62 11.54
C VAL A 89 -7.71 -4.47 10.75
N LEU A 90 -7.56 -4.16 9.47
CA LEU A 90 -8.60 -4.24 8.47
C LEU A 90 -8.29 -5.40 7.54
N GLY A 91 -9.30 -6.17 7.16
CA GLY A 91 -9.14 -7.22 6.18
C GLY A 91 -10.46 -7.67 5.57
N GLU A 92 -10.39 -8.72 4.77
CA GLU A 92 -11.53 -9.23 4.01
C GLU A 92 -12.29 -10.33 4.76
N ILE A 93 -13.62 -10.25 4.77
CA ILE A 93 -14.49 -11.36 5.18
C ILE A 93 -15.42 -11.77 4.04
N GLU A 94 -15.43 -13.05 3.71
CA GLU A 94 -16.37 -13.64 2.75
C GLU A 94 -17.52 -14.29 3.52
N ASP A 95 -18.76 -13.84 3.30
CA ASP A 95 -19.95 -14.43 3.90
C ASP A 95 -20.86 -15.04 2.81
N PRO A 96 -21.19 -16.35 2.86
CA PRO A 96 -21.97 -17.01 1.81
C PRO A 96 -23.34 -16.40 1.53
N LYS A 97 -23.90 -15.63 2.47
CA LYS A 97 -25.22 -14.99 2.33
C LYS A 97 -25.12 -13.50 2.00
N ARG A 98 -24.03 -12.85 2.38
CA ARG A 98 -23.87 -11.39 2.30
C ARG A 98 -22.83 -10.93 1.28
N GLY A 99 -22.05 -11.85 0.70
CA GLY A 99 -20.93 -11.54 -0.17
C GLY A 99 -19.70 -11.09 0.62
N ASP A 100 -18.80 -10.39 -0.06
CA ASP A 100 -17.54 -9.93 0.54
C ASP A 100 -17.77 -8.65 1.34
N GLY A 101 -17.12 -8.57 2.49
CA GLY A 101 -17.21 -7.48 3.42
C GLY A 101 -15.88 -7.15 4.06
N ILE A 102 -15.94 -6.16 4.94
CA ILE A 102 -14.78 -5.68 5.69
C ILE A 102 -14.82 -6.25 7.09
N TYR A 103 -13.66 -6.69 7.56
CA TYR A 103 -13.41 -7.20 8.90
C TYR A 103 -12.46 -6.27 9.65
N LEU A 104 -12.95 -5.65 10.72
CA LEU A 104 -12.14 -4.87 11.66
C LEU A 104 -11.89 -5.72 12.91
N ALA A 105 -10.64 -6.04 13.22
CA ALA A 105 -10.29 -6.77 14.45
C ALA A 105 -9.22 -6.06 15.26
N HIS A 106 -9.20 -6.34 16.55
CA HIS A 106 -8.22 -5.81 17.49
C HIS A 106 -7.46 -6.95 18.16
N TYR A 107 -6.16 -6.76 18.30
CA TYR A 107 -5.23 -7.69 18.93
C TYR A 107 -4.49 -6.97 20.04
N THR A 108 -4.09 -7.71 21.06
CA THR A 108 -3.16 -7.24 22.08
C THR A 108 -1.73 -7.15 21.54
N LYS A 109 -0.81 -6.56 22.30
CA LYS A 109 0.63 -6.49 21.95
C LYS A 109 1.30 -7.87 21.83
N ASP A 110 0.74 -8.88 22.49
CA ASP A 110 1.15 -10.29 22.46
C ASP A 110 0.32 -11.14 21.46
N GLY A 111 -0.45 -10.50 20.56
CA GLY A 111 -1.12 -11.19 19.46
C GLY A 111 -2.46 -11.87 19.80
N GLN A 112 -3.01 -11.65 21.00
CA GLN A 112 -4.31 -12.21 21.36
C GLN A 112 -5.46 -11.35 20.80
N LYS A 113 -6.40 -11.98 20.08
CA LYS A 113 -7.58 -11.28 19.57
C LYS A 113 -8.47 -10.80 20.72
N LYS A 114 -8.78 -9.50 20.74
CA LYS A 114 -9.62 -8.84 21.76
C LYS A 114 -11.07 -8.75 21.32
N ASN A 115 -11.31 -8.24 20.11
CA ASN A 115 -12.65 -8.04 19.57
C ASN A 115 -12.61 -7.95 18.05
N GLN A 116 -13.80 -7.97 17.45
CA GLN A 116 -13.98 -7.85 16.01
C GLN A 116 -15.33 -7.22 15.66
N LYS A 117 -15.41 -6.63 14.46
CA LYS A 117 -16.61 -6.07 13.86
C LYS A 117 -16.58 -6.28 12.35
N THR A 118 -17.72 -6.63 11.77
CA THR A 118 -17.87 -6.82 10.33
C THR A 118 -18.78 -5.77 9.72
N PHE A 119 -18.50 -5.42 8.47
CA PHE A 119 -19.24 -4.44 7.68
C PHE A 119 -19.58 -5.04 6.32
N PHE A 120 -20.85 -4.90 5.94
CA PHE A 120 -21.37 -5.30 4.64
C PHE A 120 -22.26 -4.18 4.12
N GLU A 121 -22.36 -4.06 2.80
CA GLU A 121 -23.31 -3.17 2.14
C GLU A 121 -24.30 -4.01 1.33
N PRO A 122 -25.61 -3.70 1.39
CA PRO A 122 -26.58 -4.47 0.62
C PRO A 122 -26.36 -4.31 -0.89
N GLY A 123 -26.53 -5.40 -1.63
CA GLY A 123 -26.49 -5.39 -3.10
C GLY A 123 -25.10 -5.29 -3.74
N GLY A 124 -24.03 -5.46 -2.95
CA GLY A 124 -22.68 -5.47 -3.49
C GLY A 124 -21.62 -5.82 -2.44
N ASN A 125 -20.44 -6.14 -2.93
CA ASN A 125 -19.26 -6.44 -2.12
C ASN A 125 -18.62 -5.15 -1.60
N LEU A 126 -17.85 -5.27 -0.52
CA LEU A 126 -17.18 -4.15 0.11
C LEU A 126 -15.70 -4.47 0.36
N ASP A 127 -14.81 -3.79 -0.37
CA ASP A 127 -13.37 -3.97 -0.21
C ASP A 127 -12.79 -2.89 0.72
N GLY A 128 -12.01 -3.27 1.72
CA GLY A 128 -11.19 -2.32 2.49
C GLY A 128 -10.07 -1.74 1.63
N LYS A 129 -9.79 -0.44 1.76
CA LYS A 129 -8.72 0.25 1.02
C LYS A 129 -7.73 1.00 1.91
N ALA A 130 -8.11 1.32 3.15
CA ALA A 130 -7.23 1.89 4.15
C ALA A 130 -7.92 1.96 5.53
N LEU A 131 -7.09 1.89 6.58
CA LEU A 131 -7.48 2.08 7.97
C LEU A 131 -6.65 3.21 8.59
N VAL A 132 -7.32 4.26 9.04
CA VAL A 132 -6.68 5.45 9.61
C VAL A 132 -7.18 5.68 11.03
N LYS A 133 -6.26 5.93 11.97
CA LYS A 133 -6.60 6.25 13.36
C LYS A 133 -7.19 7.65 13.47
N LEU A 134 -8.25 7.80 14.26
CA LEU A 134 -8.73 9.12 14.64
C LEU A 134 -7.87 9.71 15.77
N PRO A 135 -7.72 11.04 15.83
CA PRO A 135 -7.01 11.73 16.91
C PRO A 135 -7.53 11.33 18.30
N GLY A 136 -6.62 11.30 19.28
CA GLY A 136 -6.94 10.98 20.68
C GLY A 136 -7.48 9.56 20.90
N GLY A 137 -7.35 8.66 19.92
CA GLY A 137 -7.88 7.31 20.00
C GLY A 137 -9.41 7.27 20.02
N ALA A 138 -10.09 8.19 19.33
CA ALA A 138 -11.56 8.18 19.26
C ALA A 138 -12.14 6.99 18.47
N GLY A 139 -11.31 6.32 17.67
CA GLY A 139 -11.68 5.20 16.80
C GLY A 139 -10.94 5.29 15.48
N TYR A 140 -11.61 4.97 14.38
CA TYR A 140 -10.99 4.86 13.06
C TYR A 140 -11.82 5.50 11.95
N MET A 141 -11.13 5.89 10.89
CA MET A 141 -11.73 6.03 9.57
C MET A 141 -11.36 4.81 8.73
N ILE A 142 -12.34 4.28 8.00
CA ILE A 142 -12.17 3.16 7.09
C ILE A 142 -12.55 3.65 5.70
N ALA A 143 -11.62 3.57 4.76
CA ALA A 143 -11.92 3.74 3.35
C ALA A 143 -12.25 2.40 2.72
N ALA A 144 -13.32 2.38 1.94
CA ALA A 144 -13.84 1.19 1.32
C ALA A 144 -14.29 1.45 -0.12
N GLN A 145 -14.17 0.46 -0.97
CA GLN A 145 -14.77 0.45 -2.30
C GLN A 145 -16.03 -0.42 -2.25
N TYR A 146 -17.18 0.15 -2.59
CA TYR A 146 -18.40 -0.62 -2.80
C TYR A 146 -18.49 -1.08 -4.26
N ASN A 147 -18.70 -2.39 -4.44
CA ASN A 147 -18.70 -3.08 -5.72
C ASN A 147 -20.04 -3.82 -5.90
N PRO A 148 -21.07 -3.18 -6.47
CA PRO A 148 -22.31 -3.85 -6.82
C PRO A 148 -22.13 -4.77 -8.02
N GLU A 149 -23.10 -5.67 -8.27
CA GLU A 149 -23.09 -6.57 -9.44
C GLU A 149 -22.82 -5.81 -10.76
N ASN A 150 -23.46 -4.65 -10.91
CA ASN A 150 -23.17 -3.74 -12.00
C ASN A 150 -22.05 -2.77 -11.61
N LEU A 151 -20.80 -3.13 -11.94
CA LEU A 151 -19.60 -2.34 -11.63
C LEU A 151 -19.62 -0.90 -12.19
N SER A 152 -20.49 -0.57 -13.15
CA SER A 152 -20.65 0.84 -13.57
C SER A 152 -21.20 1.75 -12.45
N LEU A 153 -21.80 1.16 -11.42
CA LEU A 153 -22.38 1.82 -10.25
C LEU A 153 -21.47 1.76 -9.02
N GLN A 154 -20.23 1.26 -9.15
CA GLN A 154 -19.30 1.20 -8.01
C GLN A 154 -18.91 2.61 -7.53
N TYR A 155 -18.74 2.77 -6.23
CA TYR A 155 -18.34 4.04 -5.62
C TYR A 155 -17.58 3.81 -4.32
N GLY A 156 -16.83 4.81 -3.89
CA GLY A 156 -16.12 4.74 -2.62
C GLY A 156 -16.95 5.18 -1.43
N ILE A 157 -16.67 4.59 -0.27
CA ILE A 157 -17.31 4.89 1.01
C ILE A 157 -16.24 5.18 2.05
N ILE A 158 -16.47 6.21 2.87
CA ILE A 158 -15.72 6.44 4.10
C ILE A 158 -16.64 6.17 5.28
N TYR A 159 -16.20 5.31 6.19
CA TYR A 159 -16.83 5.14 7.50
C TYR A 159 -16.00 5.85 8.56
N LYS A 160 -16.68 6.45 9.55
CA LYS A 160 -16.10 6.78 10.85
C LYS A 160 -16.67 5.80 11.86
N VAL A 161 -15.81 5.16 12.64
CA VAL A 161 -16.21 4.16 13.62
C VAL A 161 -15.53 4.43 14.96
N THR A 162 -16.19 4.02 16.04
CA THR A 162 -15.57 3.97 17.38
C THR A 162 -14.47 2.91 17.42
N LYS A 163 -13.67 2.89 18.50
CA LYS A 163 -12.70 1.81 18.79
C LYS A 163 -13.31 0.40 18.72
N SER A 164 -14.57 0.20 19.11
CA SER A 164 -15.23 -1.11 19.05
C SER A 164 -15.87 -1.42 17.68
N GLY A 165 -15.71 -0.54 16.69
CA GLY A 165 -16.30 -0.68 15.36
C GLY A 165 -17.77 -0.24 15.26
N ALA A 166 -18.34 0.36 16.31
CA ALA A 166 -19.68 0.98 16.18
C ALA A 166 -19.61 2.16 15.20
N ARG A 167 -20.48 2.15 14.18
CA ARG A 167 -20.50 3.15 13.11
C ARG A 167 -21.01 4.50 13.62
N LEU A 168 -20.18 5.52 13.49
CA LEU A 168 -20.48 6.92 13.80
C LEU A 168 -20.92 7.70 12.55
N MET A 169 -20.31 7.39 11.39
CA MET A 169 -20.63 8.03 10.12
C MET A 169 -20.42 7.04 8.96
N ARG A 170 -21.20 7.24 7.89
CA ARG A 170 -21.02 6.64 6.56
C ARG A 170 -21.22 7.75 5.53
N ARG A 171 -20.25 7.94 4.64
CA ARG A 171 -20.34 8.89 3.53
C ARG A 171 -19.94 8.21 2.24
N ALA A 172 -20.83 8.22 1.25
CA ALA A 172 -20.57 7.70 -0.09
C ALA A 172 -20.10 8.82 -1.01
N TYR A 173 -19.18 8.50 -1.91
CA TYR A 173 -18.57 9.44 -2.85
C TYR A 173 -18.98 9.06 -4.28
N THR A 174 -20.08 9.65 -4.73
CA THR A 174 -20.71 9.37 -6.02
C THR A 174 -20.71 10.63 -6.89
N PRO A 175 -19.57 11.00 -7.52
CA PRO A 175 -19.48 12.23 -8.32
C PRO A 175 -20.24 12.16 -9.66
N GLY A 176 -21.18 11.23 -9.83
CA GLY A 176 -21.89 10.95 -11.09
C GLY A 176 -21.08 10.12 -12.09
N MET A 177 -19.79 9.88 -11.80
CA MET A 177 -18.89 9.06 -12.60
C MET A 177 -18.36 7.88 -11.78
N GLN A 178 -17.96 6.81 -12.47
CA GLN A 178 -17.34 5.65 -11.84
C GLN A 178 -16.05 6.05 -11.11
N THR A 179 -15.90 5.65 -9.85
CA THR A 179 -14.67 5.86 -9.07
C THR A 179 -14.06 4.54 -8.63
N VAL A 180 -12.75 4.54 -8.40
CA VAL A 180 -12.04 3.46 -7.70
C VAL A 180 -11.24 4.09 -6.58
N PHE A 181 -11.47 3.69 -5.33
CA PHE A 181 -10.60 4.03 -4.22
C PHE A 181 -9.37 3.11 -4.22
N ASN A 182 -8.18 3.71 -4.11
CA ASN A 182 -6.94 2.94 -4.00
C ASN A 182 -6.27 3.12 -2.62
N ASN A 183 -6.32 4.32 -2.03
CA ASN A 183 -5.72 4.60 -0.73
C ASN A 183 -6.42 5.80 -0.04
N PHE A 184 -6.31 5.88 1.28
CA PHE A 184 -6.79 6.99 2.12
C PHE A 184 -5.81 7.21 3.28
N GLN A 185 -5.32 8.45 3.43
CA GLN A 185 -4.22 8.78 4.32
C GLN A 185 -4.53 10.02 5.16
N ASP A 186 -4.13 9.98 6.43
CA ASP A 186 -4.09 11.16 7.31
C ASP A 186 -2.91 12.05 6.94
N MET A 187 -3.16 13.34 6.74
CA MET A 187 -2.15 14.33 6.38
C MET A 187 -1.47 14.95 7.60
N GLY A 188 -1.95 14.69 8.82
CA GLY A 188 -1.37 15.19 10.07
C GLY A 188 -1.76 16.62 10.44
N ASP A 189 -2.44 17.34 9.53
CA ASP A 189 -2.96 18.71 9.74
C ASP A 189 -4.47 18.73 10.03
N GLY A 190 -5.04 17.56 10.35
CA GLY A 190 -6.48 17.39 10.50
C GLY A 190 -7.24 17.27 9.17
N THR A 191 -6.54 17.11 8.04
CA THR A 191 -7.15 16.77 6.76
C THR A 191 -6.79 15.35 6.35
N TYR A 192 -7.58 14.79 5.45
CA TYR A 192 -7.34 13.48 4.87
C TYR A 192 -7.23 13.59 3.36
N MET A 193 -6.51 12.67 2.74
CA MET A 193 -6.47 12.53 1.29
C MET A 193 -6.85 11.16 0.84
N LEU A 194 -7.66 11.12 -0.21
CA LEU A 194 -8.01 9.92 -0.93
C LEU A 194 -7.39 9.94 -2.32
N SER A 195 -6.68 8.86 -2.67
CA SER A 195 -6.15 8.66 -4.01
C SER A 195 -6.84 7.49 -4.71
N GLY A 196 -7.05 7.61 -6.01
CA GLY A 196 -7.80 6.61 -6.76
C GLY A 196 -7.88 6.88 -8.26
N GLN A 197 -9.00 6.47 -8.83
CA GLN A 197 -9.35 6.63 -10.25
C GLN A 197 -10.72 7.27 -10.37
N LEU A 198 -10.90 8.10 -11.40
CA LEU A 198 -12.20 8.62 -11.83
C LEU A 198 -12.34 8.39 -13.33
N ARG A 199 -13.49 7.84 -13.75
CA ARG A 199 -13.81 7.69 -15.17
C ARG A 199 -14.27 9.03 -15.73
N LEU A 200 -13.64 9.48 -16.80
CA LEU A 200 -13.98 10.72 -17.51
C LEU A 200 -15.14 10.48 -18.50
N GLU A 201 -15.74 11.57 -18.99
CA GLU A 201 -16.84 11.52 -19.97
C GLU A 201 -16.43 10.83 -21.28
N ASP A 202 -15.17 10.96 -21.68
CA ASP A 202 -14.61 10.28 -22.85
C ASP A 202 -14.31 8.78 -22.61
N GLY A 203 -14.68 8.26 -21.44
CA GLY A 203 -14.54 6.87 -21.06
C GLY A 203 -13.17 6.49 -20.49
N ARG A 204 -12.15 7.36 -20.55
CA ARG A 204 -10.83 7.10 -19.98
C ARG A 204 -10.87 7.11 -18.46
N ARG A 205 -9.91 6.43 -17.82
CA ARG A 205 -9.69 6.54 -16.37
C ARG A 205 -8.55 7.52 -16.08
N ALA A 206 -8.83 8.50 -15.25
CA ALA A 206 -7.87 9.49 -14.76
C ALA A 206 -7.47 9.17 -13.32
N GLY A 207 -6.23 9.52 -12.96
CA GLY A 207 -5.86 9.59 -11.55
C GLY A 207 -6.76 10.59 -10.83
N TRP A 208 -7.24 10.27 -9.64
CA TRP A 208 -8.16 11.11 -8.88
C TRP A 208 -7.66 11.29 -7.46
N LEU A 209 -7.63 12.55 -7.02
CA LEU A 209 -7.22 12.94 -5.68
C LEU A 209 -8.31 13.80 -5.05
N VAL A 210 -8.67 13.48 -3.81
CA VAL A 210 -9.68 14.20 -3.05
C VAL A 210 -9.09 14.61 -1.71
N LYS A 211 -9.14 15.90 -1.39
CA LYS A 211 -8.82 16.42 -0.07
C LYS A 211 -10.09 16.57 0.74
N LEU A 212 -10.05 16.06 1.97
CA LEU A 212 -11.18 15.92 2.87
C LEU A 212 -10.88 16.60 4.21
N ASP A 213 -11.91 17.17 4.83
CA ASP A 213 -11.82 17.69 6.21
C ASP A 213 -12.01 16.59 7.27
N GLN A 214 -12.05 16.98 8.56
CA GLN A 214 -12.20 16.07 9.71
C GLN A 214 -13.52 15.30 9.73
N GLU A 215 -14.53 15.81 9.03
CA GLU A 215 -15.87 15.25 8.86
C GLU A 215 -16.01 14.46 7.55
N ALA A 216 -14.89 14.25 6.86
CA ALA A 216 -14.79 13.64 5.54
C ALA A 216 -15.61 14.39 4.48
N ALA A 217 -15.87 15.68 4.63
CA ALA A 217 -16.46 16.47 3.56
C ALA A 217 -15.37 16.87 2.54
N ILE A 218 -15.76 16.97 1.26
CA ILE A 218 -14.85 17.35 0.19
C ILE A 218 -14.51 18.83 0.34
N MET A 219 -13.25 19.11 0.65
CA MET A 219 -12.69 20.46 0.50
C MET A 219 -12.35 20.71 -0.97
N TRP A 220 -11.66 19.71 -1.51
CA TRP A 220 -10.91 19.61 -2.75
C TRP A 220 -11.09 18.38 -3.62
N GLN A 221 -11.19 18.48 -4.94
CA GLN A 221 -10.81 17.33 -5.77
C GLN A 221 -10.15 17.75 -7.09
N LYS A 222 -9.22 16.92 -7.57
CA LYS A 222 -8.57 17.08 -8.87
C LYS A 222 -8.42 15.75 -9.58
N THR A 223 -8.50 15.82 -10.91
CA THR A 223 -8.18 14.72 -11.80
C THR A 223 -6.85 15.00 -12.48
N TYR A 224 -6.02 13.96 -12.56
CA TYR A 224 -4.75 13.98 -13.26
C TYR A 224 -4.83 12.95 -14.38
N ALA A 225 -5.26 13.39 -15.55
CA ALA A 225 -5.49 12.53 -16.70
C ALA A 225 -4.22 12.47 -17.56
N ARG A 226 -3.58 11.30 -17.64
CA ARG A 226 -2.42 11.08 -18.51
C ARG A 226 -2.65 9.87 -19.42
N GLY A 227 -2.51 10.12 -20.72
CA GLY A 227 -2.60 9.08 -21.73
C GLY A 227 -3.97 8.40 -21.80
N SER A 228 -3.98 7.09 -22.06
CA SER A 228 -5.21 6.29 -22.20
C SER A 228 -5.79 5.81 -20.87
N PHE A 229 -4.95 5.70 -19.84
CA PHE A 229 -5.31 5.29 -18.50
C PHE A 229 -4.32 5.89 -17.50
N SER A 230 -4.80 6.35 -16.35
CA SER A 230 -3.97 6.76 -15.23
C SER A 230 -4.67 6.45 -13.91
N ALA A 231 -3.88 6.15 -12.88
CA ALA A 231 -4.35 5.85 -11.54
C ALA A 231 -3.36 6.38 -10.50
N LEU A 232 -3.87 6.92 -9.39
CA LEU A 232 -3.07 7.27 -8.22
C LEU A 232 -3.20 6.18 -7.17
N ARG A 233 -2.07 5.70 -6.64
CA ARG A 233 -1.97 4.58 -5.68
C ARG A 233 -1.63 5.03 -4.28
N SER A 234 -0.85 6.10 -4.14
CA SER A 234 -0.35 6.58 -2.86
C SER A 234 -0.23 8.10 -2.84
N VAL A 235 -0.29 8.64 -1.63
CA VAL A 235 -0.13 10.06 -1.34
C VAL A 235 0.58 10.24 -0.01
N ALA A 236 1.57 11.14 0.03
CA ALA A 236 2.26 11.55 1.24
C ALA A 236 2.28 13.08 1.36
N PRO A 237 2.07 13.65 2.56
CA PRO A 237 2.22 15.08 2.78
C PRO A 237 3.68 15.49 2.57
N PHE A 238 3.88 16.67 1.99
CA PHE A 238 5.21 17.24 1.77
C PHE A 238 5.42 18.46 2.67
N GLU A 239 6.61 18.62 3.24
CA GLU A 239 6.87 19.75 4.12
C GLU A 239 6.83 21.09 3.38
N LYS A 240 6.30 22.11 4.07
CA LYS A 240 6.00 23.47 3.56
C LYS A 240 4.82 23.55 2.58
N GLY A 241 4.00 22.50 2.53
CA GLY A 241 2.78 22.44 1.72
C GLY A 241 2.94 21.55 0.49
N GLY A 242 1.80 21.13 -0.05
CA GLY A 242 1.75 20.21 -1.17
C GLY A 242 1.92 18.74 -0.79
N TYR A 243 2.01 17.90 -1.82
CA TYR A 243 1.89 16.45 -1.69
C TYR A 243 2.74 15.73 -2.72
N LEU A 244 3.24 14.57 -2.35
CA LEU A 244 3.84 13.62 -3.26
C LEU A 244 2.85 12.50 -3.54
N LEU A 245 2.76 12.11 -4.80
CA LEU A 245 1.84 11.10 -5.29
C LEU A 245 2.60 10.02 -6.07
N GLY A 246 2.15 8.78 -5.89
CA GLY A 246 2.59 7.63 -6.66
C GLY A 246 1.44 7.02 -7.46
N GLY A 247 1.73 6.44 -8.61
CA GLY A 247 0.75 5.69 -9.39
C GLY A 247 1.29 5.17 -10.71
N GLU A 248 0.41 5.09 -11.71
CA GLU A 248 0.73 4.61 -13.05
C GLU A 248 -0.01 5.40 -14.14
N ALA A 249 0.58 5.44 -15.34
CA ALA A 249 -0.03 6.02 -16.52
C ALA A 249 0.31 5.19 -17.77
N ARG A 250 -0.67 4.95 -18.65
CA ARG A 250 -0.48 4.26 -19.93
C ARG A 250 -0.43 5.25 -21.09
N PRO A 251 0.47 5.07 -22.08
CA PRO A 251 0.52 5.92 -23.26
C PRO A 251 -0.81 5.99 -24.03
N SER A 252 -1.06 7.10 -24.73
CA SER A 252 -2.31 7.29 -25.49
C SER A 252 -2.51 6.26 -26.59
N GLY A 253 -1.42 5.81 -27.23
CA GLY A 253 -1.45 4.77 -28.27
C GLY A 253 -1.61 3.34 -27.74
N GLY A 254 -1.88 3.17 -26.44
CA GLY A 254 -1.84 1.89 -25.77
C GLY A 254 -0.41 1.44 -25.43
N GLY A 255 -0.29 0.29 -24.79
CA GLY A 255 0.98 -0.28 -24.33
C GLY A 255 1.07 -0.40 -22.81
N ARG A 256 2.30 -0.64 -22.34
CA ARG A 256 2.62 -0.91 -20.94
C ARG A 256 2.45 0.34 -20.09
N SER A 257 2.09 0.16 -18.82
CA SER A 257 2.07 1.27 -17.87
C SER A 257 3.48 1.77 -17.58
N ALA A 258 3.59 3.09 -17.48
CA ALA A 258 4.70 3.78 -16.88
C ALA A 258 4.40 3.98 -15.39
N GLY A 259 5.40 3.76 -14.54
CA GLY A 259 5.34 4.19 -13.15
C GLY A 259 5.30 5.71 -13.11
N TRP A 260 4.47 6.29 -12.26
CA TRP A 260 4.24 7.73 -12.26
C TRP A 260 4.45 8.28 -10.85
N ALA A 261 5.45 9.15 -10.71
CA ALA A 261 5.65 9.95 -9.51
C ALA A 261 5.35 11.41 -9.86
N LEU A 262 4.58 12.10 -9.01
CA LEU A 262 4.32 13.52 -9.18
C LEU A 262 4.28 14.24 -7.85
N LYS A 263 4.79 15.47 -7.84
CA LYS A 263 4.63 16.40 -6.72
C LYS A 263 3.67 17.50 -7.13
N ILE A 264 2.78 17.84 -6.21
CA ILE A 264 1.78 18.89 -6.37
C ILE A 264 1.91 19.91 -5.23
N ASP A 265 1.49 21.15 -5.49
CA ASP A 265 1.31 22.17 -4.46
C ASP A 265 0.06 21.88 -3.60
N ASP A 266 -0.18 22.70 -2.58
CA ASP A 266 -1.29 22.56 -1.62
C ASP A 266 -2.68 22.77 -2.25
N THR A 267 -2.73 23.48 -3.39
CA THR A 267 -3.91 23.63 -4.25
C THR A 267 -4.04 22.52 -5.29
N GLY A 268 -3.10 21.59 -5.34
CA GLY A 268 -3.04 20.45 -6.24
C GLY A 268 -2.56 20.75 -7.66
N ASN A 269 -1.85 21.85 -7.93
CA ASN A 269 -1.16 22.04 -9.22
C ASN A 269 0.13 21.24 -9.26
N VAL A 270 0.48 20.70 -10.43
CA VAL A 270 1.70 19.90 -10.59
C VAL A 270 2.93 20.80 -10.58
N GLU A 271 3.84 20.56 -9.64
CA GLU A 271 5.16 21.20 -9.61
C GLU A 271 6.15 20.43 -10.48
N TRP A 272 6.17 19.10 -10.35
CA TRP A 272 6.94 18.21 -11.20
C TRP A 272 6.30 16.83 -11.30
N GLN A 273 6.62 16.12 -12.37
CA GLN A 273 6.22 14.73 -12.57
C GLN A 273 7.28 13.94 -13.35
N ARG A 274 7.35 12.63 -13.10
CA ARG A 274 8.27 11.68 -13.72
C ARG A 274 7.53 10.42 -14.13
N TYR A 275 7.95 9.86 -15.27
CA TYR A 275 7.42 8.62 -15.82
C TYR A 275 8.55 7.61 -15.96
N TYR A 276 8.34 6.41 -15.45
CA TYR A 276 9.28 5.29 -15.48
C TYR A 276 8.78 4.26 -16.47
N VAL A 277 9.49 4.13 -17.59
CA VAL A 277 9.14 3.27 -18.72
C VAL A 277 10.28 2.29 -19.00
N GLY A 278 9.98 1.20 -19.70
CA GLY A 278 10.97 0.18 -20.05
C GLY A 278 10.33 -1.09 -20.56
N LYS A 279 10.99 -2.22 -20.36
CA LYS A 279 10.49 -3.53 -20.80
C LYS A 279 9.36 -4.09 -19.91
N HIS A 280 9.24 -3.60 -18.67
CA HIS A 280 8.21 -3.97 -17.71
C HIS A 280 7.00 -3.03 -17.76
N ALA A 281 5.88 -3.47 -17.18
CA ALA A 281 4.81 -2.58 -16.76
C ALA A 281 5.16 -2.05 -15.36
N TYR A 282 5.25 -0.73 -15.21
CA TYR A 282 5.70 -0.10 -13.98
C TYR A 282 4.55 0.58 -13.25
N VAL A 283 4.59 0.51 -11.91
CA VAL A 283 3.69 1.21 -11.00
C VAL A 283 4.51 1.78 -9.85
N VAL A 284 4.32 3.06 -9.51
CA VAL A 284 4.78 3.57 -8.21
C VAL A 284 3.73 3.20 -7.18
N ARG A 285 4.09 2.28 -6.29
CA ARG A 285 3.19 1.67 -5.29
C ARG A 285 2.97 2.59 -4.12
N ASP A 286 4.07 3.06 -3.54
CA ASP A 286 4.05 3.85 -2.33
C ASP A 286 5.11 4.95 -2.39
N VAL A 287 4.94 6.00 -1.59
CA VAL A 287 5.80 7.17 -1.60
C VAL A 287 6.04 7.69 -0.19
N LEU A 288 7.24 8.23 0.05
CA LEU A 288 7.62 8.93 1.28
C LEU A 288 8.15 10.31 0.95
N ALA A 289 7.84 11.29 1.79
CA ALA A 289 8.44 12.61 1.78
C ALA A 289 9.22 12.84 3.08
N TYR A 290 10.29 13.61 2.97
CA TYR A 290 11.21 13.93 4.07
C TYR A 290 11.15 15.41 4.39
N GLU A 291 11.51 15.73 5.64
CA GLU A 291 11.48 17.09 6.16
C GLU A 291 12.44 18.04 5.41
N ASP A 292 13.57 17.50 4.96
CA ASP A 292 14.52 18.22 4.12
C ASP A 292 14.05 18.44 2.66
N GLY A 293 12.80 18.07 2.36
CA GLY A 293 12.17 18.20 1.05
C GLY A 293 12.59 17.11 0.07
N ARG A 294 13.30 16.06 0.48
CA ARG A 294 13.48 14.89 -0.39
C ARG A 294 12.24 14.02 -0.43
N SER A 295 12.23 13.13 -1.41
CA SER A 295 11.19 12.12 -1.50
C SER A 295 11.72 10.80 -2.03
N VAL A 296 10.98 9.73 -1.75
CA VAL A 296 11.27 8.38 -2.19
C VAL A 296 10.01 7.81 -2.82
N ALA A 297 10.16 7.09 -3.93
CA ALA A 297 9.09 6.31 -4.55
C ALA A 297 9.50 4.83 -4.61
N LEU A 298 8.60 3.97 -4.15
CA LEU A 298 8.69 2.51 -4.33
C LEU A 298 8.11 2.15 -5.69
N LEU A 299 8.96 1.78 -6.64
CA LEU A 299 8.59 1.39 -7.99
C LEU A 299 8.54 -0.14 -8.08
N ASP A 300 7.41 -0.67 -8.56
CA ASP A 300 7.21 -2.08 -8.88
C ASP A 300 7.16 -2.26 -10.40
N GLY A 301 8.03 -3.11 -10.94
CA GLY A 301 8.21 -3.40 -12.35
C GLY A 301 7.82 -4.83 -12.67
N MET A 302 6.63 -4.99 -13.23
CA MET A 302 6.04 -6.29 -13.56
C MET A 302 6.55 -6.79 -14.91
N PRO A 303 7.15 -7.99 -14.97
CA PRO A 303 7.65 -8.55 -16.21
C PRO A 303 6.47 -8.85 -17.16
N GLN A 304 6.78 -8.84 -18.45
CA GLN A 304 5.78 -9.08 -19.50
C GLN A 304 5.93 -10.46 -20.12
N LYS A 305 7.01 -11.15 -19.75
CA LYS A 305 7.33 -12.51 -20.14
C LYS A 305 7.72 -13.28 -18.88
N LEU A 306 7.38 -14.57 -18.84
CA LEU A 306 7.61 -15.43 -17.68
C LEU A 306 9.10 -15.58 -17.33
N GLU A 307 9.99 -15.45 -18.32
CA GLU A 307 11.44 -15.53 -18.12
C GLU A 307 12.06 -14.23 -17.55
N ASP A 308 11.37 -13.10 -17.65
CA ASP A 308 11.85 -11.83 -17.10
C ASP A 308 11.60 -11.77 -15.58
N ARG A 309 12.59 -11.30 -14.84
CA ARG A 309 12.48 -11.06 -13.40
C ARG A 309 11.69 -9.78 -13.11
N ALA A 310 11.02 -9.73 -11.96
CA ALA A 310 10.40 -8.51 -11.47
C ALA A 310 11.46 -7.54 -10.93
N HIS A 311 11.13 -6.25 -10.91
CA HIS A 311 12.04 -5.21 -10.45
C HIS A 311 11.35 -4.38 -9.37
N ILE A 312 11.90 -4.37 -8.17
CA ILE A 312 11.49 -3.44 -7.13
C ILE A 312 12.57 -2.40 -6.99
N ARG A 313 12.23 -1.11 -6.98
CA ARG A 313 13.22 -0.04 -6.87
C ARG A 313 12.81 1.02 -5.87
N LEU A 314 13.78 1.54 -5.15
CA LEU A 314 13.65 2.82 -4.46
C LEU A 314 14.23 3.91 -5.37
N LEU A 315 13.43 4.94 -5.60
CA LEU A 315 13.79 6.09 -6.42
C LEU A 315 13.81 7.32 -5.52
N ASP A 316 14.99 7.89 -5.29
CA ASP A 316 15.14 9.04 -4.42
C ASP A 316 15.20 10.33 -5.24
N TYR A 317 14.48 11.36 -4.78
CA TYR A 317 14.38 12.64 -5.48
C TYR A 317 14.82 13.80 -4.58
N THR A 318 15.49 14.76 -5.21
CA THR A 318 15.61 16.12 -4.68
C THR A 318 14.22 16.79 -4.57
N PRO A 319 14.09 17.89 -3.82
CA PRO A 319 12.83 18.66 -3.76
C PRO A 319 12.27 19.11 -5.12
N ARG A 320 13.15 19.29 -6.12
CA ARG A 320 12.81 19.69 -7.50
C ARG A 320 12.54 18.50 -8.44
N GLY A 321 12.51 17.26 -7.92
CA GLY A 321 12.21 16.06 -8.68
C GLY A 321 13.39 15.55 -9.54
N TYR A 322 14.61 16.00 -9.29
CA TYR A 322 15.80 15.35 -9.86
C TYR A 322 16.08 14.04 -9.13
N LEU A 323 16.28 12.97 -9.88
CA LEU A 323 16.64 11.65 -9.35
C LEU A 323 18.06 11.71 -8.79
N MET A 324 18.23 11.35 -7.52
CA MET A 324 19.53 11.31 -6.83
C MET A 324 20.14 9.91 -6.88
N SER A 325 19.31 8.90 -6.65
CA SER A 325 19.71 7.51 -6.57
C SER A 325 18.58 6.60 -7.03
N VAL A 326 18.99 5.43 -7.52
CA VAL A 326 18.13 4.29 -7.81
C VAL A 326 18.76 3.11 -7.11
N GLU A 327 18.04 2.53 -6.16
CA GLU A 327 18.39 1.25 -5.54
C GLU A 327 17.50 0.18 -6.16
N ASP A 328 18.12 -0.86 -6.72
CA ASP A 328 17.42 -1.94 -7.41
C ASP A 328 17.38 -3.17 -6.51
N TYR A 329 16.20 -3.73 -6.33
CA TYR A 329 15.92 -4.95 -5.59
C TYR A 329 15.31 -5.90 -6.62
N SER A 330 16.19 -6.37 -7.52
CA SER A 330 15.85 -7.18 -8.69
C SER A 330 15.57 -8.62 -8.28
N GLU A 331 14.33 -8.89 -7.89
CA GLU A 331 13.98 -10.14 -7.24
C GLU A 331 13.51 -11.28 -8.14
N SER A 332 13.32 -12.44 -7.49
CA SER A 332 12.89 -13.72 -8.08
C SER A 332 11.61 -13.61 -8.94
N GLN A 333 11.22 -14.71 -9.60
CA GLN A 333 9.98 -14.74 -10.37
C GLN A 333 8.80 -14.28 -9.51
N GLY A 334 7.93 -13.44 -10.07
CA GLY A 334 6.70 -13.00 -9.40
C GLY A 334 6.88 -12.13 -8.14
N ALA A 335 8.04 -11.48 -7.95
CA ALA A 335 8.21 -10.55 -6.84
C ALA A 335 7.37 -9.27 -6.99
N HIS A 336 6.74 -8.84 -5.90
CA HIS A 336 5.92 -7.64 -5.83
C HIS A 336 6.11 -6.93 -4.49
N ALA A 337 6.08 -5.59 -4.51
CA ALA A 337 6.14 -4.75 -3.32
C ALA A 337 4.85 -3.95 -3.13
N PHE A 338 4.46 -3.69 -1.88
CA PHE A 338 3.16 -3.08 -1.58
C PHE A 338 3.25 -1.75 -0.83
N THR A 339 4.03 -1.72 0.24
CA THR A 339 4.10 -0.57 1.15
C THR A 339 5.53 -0.20 1.51
N LEU A 340 5.76 1.10 1.72
CA LEU A 340 7.01 1.73 2.10
C LEU A 340 6.78 2.60 3.33
N LYS A 341 7.53 2.37 4.40
CA LYS A 341 7.43 3.12 5.66
C LYS A 341 8.81 3.58 6.14
N ARG A 342 8.83 4.68 6.89
CA ARG A 342 10.05 5.21 7.50
C ARG A 342 10.32 4.49 8.83
N GLY A 343 11.52 3.94 8.98
CA GLY A 343 12.01 3.34 10.21
C GLY A 343 12.43 4.37 11.26
N PRO A 344 12.56 3.97 12.53
CA PRO A 344 12.87 4.87 13.65
C PRO A 344 14.25 5.53 13.57
N LYS A 345 15.20 4.98 12.81
CA LYS A 345 16.51 5.59 12.56
C LYS A 345 16.60 6.21 11.16
N GLY A 346 15.46 6.40 10.50
CA GLY A 346 15.37 6.97 9.16
C GLY A 346 15.52 5.96 8.03
N GLU A 347 15.54 4.66 8.34
CA GLU A 347 15.53 3.58 7.35
C GLU A 347 14.33 3.69 6.41
N ARG A 348 14.46 3.17 5.20
CA ARG A 348 13.37 3.01 4.24
C ARG A 348 12.97 1.54 4.25
N VAL A 349 11.91 1.21 4.97
CA VAL A 349 11.47 -0.18 5.17
C VAL A 349 10.33 -0.46 4.21
N PHE A 350 10.41 -1.55 3.44
CA PHE A 350 9.36 -1.92 2.49
C PHE A 350 9.20 -3.43 2.43
N ALA A 351 7.99 -3.86 2.11
CA ALA A 351 7.60 -5.26 2.15
C ALA A 351 6.92 -5.70 0.86
N GLY A 352 6.92 -7.01 0.67
CA GLY A 352 6.32 -7.65 -0.48
C GLY A 352 6.21 -9.16 -0.33
N TYR A 353 5.99 -9.81 -1.46
CA TYR A 353 6.12 -11.26 -1.58
C TYR A 353 6.84 -11.61 -2.87
N ALA A 354 7.37 -12.82 -2.94
CA ALA A 354 8.06 -13.33 -4.11
C ALA A 354 7.84 -14.83 -4.25
N GLN A 355 7.91 -15.35 -5.48
CA GLN A 355 7.77 -16.77 -5.69
C GLN A 355 9.01 -17.49 -5.13
N THR A 356 8.78 -18.48 -4.29
CA THR A 356 9.85 -19.28 -3.67
C THR A 356 9.75 -20.75 -4.02
N ARG A 357 8.56 -21.25 -4.37
CA ARG A 357 8.35 -22.65 -4.79
C ARG A 357 7.48 -22.78 -6.03
N LEU A 358 7.72 -23.86 -6.76
CA LEU A 358 6.98 -24.27 -7.94
C LEU A 358 6.82 -25.79 -7.83
N SER A 359 5.57 -26.26 -7.81
CA SER A 359 5.30 -27.69 -7.83
C SER A 359 5.77 -28.29 -9.16
N ALA A 360 6.20 -29.55 -9.14
CA ALA A 360 6.54 -30.23 -10.38
C ALA A 360 5.25 -30.58 -11.12
N ALA A 361 5.13 -30.18 -12.39
CA ALA A 361 4.12 -30.75 -13.28
C ALA A 361 4.47 -32.23 -13.52
N MET A 362 3.63 -33.15 -13.04
CA MET A 362 3.81 -34.58 -13.27
C MET A 362 3.29 -35.02 -14.63
N THR A 363 2.41 -34.21 -15.26
CA THR A 363 1.92 -34.41 -16.62
C THR A 363 1.94 -33.11 -17.44
N PRO A 364 1.93 -33.17 -18.80
CA PRO A 364 1.86 -31.98 -19.66
C PRO A 364 0.57 -31.15 -19.51
N GLU A 365 -0.46 -31.71 -18.86
CA GLU A 365 -1.77 -31.11 -18.64
C GLU A 365 -1.88 -30.44 -17.26
N GLU A 366 -0.96 -30.76 -16.34
CA GLU A 366 -0.90 -30.14 -15.01
C GLU A 366 -0.26 -28.76 -15.09
N VAL A 367 -0.96 -27.77 -14.53
CA VAL A 367 -0.41 -26.43 -14.32
C VAL A 367 0.37 -26.46 -13.01
N PRO A 368 1.70 -26.19 -13.02
CA PRO A 368 2.48 -26.05 -11.80
C PRO A 368 1.85 -25.04 -10.84
N VAL A 369 1.77 -25.40 -9.57
CA VAL A 369 1.31 -24.50 -8.51
C VAL A 369 2.51 -23.73 -7.97
N SER A 370 2.34 -22.43 -7.79
CA SER A 370 3.41 -21.55 -7.30
C SER A 370 3.12 -21.13 -5.87
N ALA A 371 4.08 -21.31 -4.97
CA ALA A 371 4.02 -20.75 -3.63
C ALA A 371 4.79 -19.43 -3.57
N PHE A 372 4.24 -18.47 -2.84
CA PHE A 372 4.81 -17.15 -2.63
C PHE A 372 5.07 -16.96 -1.14
N ASP A 373 6.26 -16.48 -0.81
CA ASP A 373 6.65 -16.14 0.55
C ASP A 373 6.84 -14.62 0.65
N ALA A 374 6.54 -14.10 1.83
CA ALA A 374 6.66 -12.69 2.10
C ALA A 374 8.12 -12.31 2.35
N TRP A 375 8.47 -11.08 2.03
CA TRP A 375 9.79 -10.53 2.35
C TRP A 375 9.66 -9.11 2.88
N LEU A 376 10.65 -8.71 3.68
CA LEU A 376 10.75 -7.39 4.27
C LEU A 376 12.20 -6.92 4.18
N VAL A 377 12.41 -5.69 3.73
CA VAL A 377 13.73 -5.09 3.54
C VAL A 377 13.78 -3.77 4.27
N ALA A 378 14.86 -3.53 5.01
CA ALA A 378 15.21 -2.22 5.52
C ALA A 378 16.38 -1.64 4.73
N ALA A 379 16.12 -0.70 3.84
CA ALA A 379 17.17 0.04 3.14
C ALA A 379 17.76 1.14 4.01
N VAL A 380 19.04 1.46 3.79
CA VAL A 380 19.76 2.49 4.55
C VAL A 380 19.04 3.83 4.58
N ALA A 381 19.19 4.58 5.67
CA ALA A 381 18.68 5.94 5.76
C ALA A 381 19.38 6.83 4.72
N LEU A 382 18.65 7.82 4.21
CA LEU A 382 19.23 8.77 3.28
C LEU A 382 20.09 9.81 4.02
N GLU A 383 21.36 9.95 3.62
CA GLU A 383 22.28 10.98 4.13
C GLU A 383 21.65 12.38 4.06
N PRO A 384 21.80 13.26 5.05
CA PRO A 384 21.15 14.57 5.06
C PRO A 384 21.36 15.36 3.75
N TYR A 385 20.28 15.88 3.16
CA TYR A 385 20.38 16.66 1.94
C TYR A 385 20.61 18.13 2.23
N LYS A 386 21.66 18.68 1.61
CA LYS A 386 21.92 20.12 1.58
C LYS A 386 21.67 20.61 0.16
N ASP A 387 20.62 21.40 -0.04
CA ASP A 387 20.31 21.98 -1.36
C ASP A 387 21.50 22.81 -1.84
N PRO A 388 22.22 22.40 -2.89
CA PRO A 388 23.39 23.11 -3.38
C PRO A 388 23.03 24.48 -4.00
N CYS A 389 21.75 24.72 -4.25
CA CYS A 389 21.23 25.98 -4.78
C CYS A 389 20.73 26.94 -3.70
N LEU A 390 20.65 26.52 -2.43
CA LEU A 390 20.41 27.47 -1.33
C LEU A 390 21.68 28.30 -1.10
N PRO A 391 21.57 29.62 -0.89
CA PRO A 391 22.71 30.42 -0.47
C PRO A 391 23.32 29.77 0.77
N ARG A 392 24.64 29.56 0.78
CA ARG A 392 25.31 29.19 2.03
C ARG A 392 25.04 30.33 3.00
N GLU A 393 24.35 30.05 4.10
CA GLU A 393 24.24 31.02 5.18
C GLU A 393 25.69 31.37 5.59
N PHE A 394 26.06 32.63 5.35
CA PHE A 394 27.29 33.16 5.88
C PHE A 394 27.11 33.18 7.40
N PHE A 395 27.83 32.30 8.09
CA PHE A 395 28.02 32.45 9.52
C PHE A 395 28.70 33.81 9.73
N MET A 396 27.92 34.82 10.15
CA MET A 396 28.49 36.01 10.78
C MET A 396 28.78 35.61 12.22
N GLU A 397 30.07 35.38 12.52
CA GLU A 397 30.60 35.29 13.89
C GLU A 397 30.43 36.61 14.65
#